data_AF-A0A535UP08-F1
#
_entry.id   AF-A0A535UP08-F1
#
_cell.length_a   1.000
_cell.length_b   1.000
_cell.length_c   1.000
_cell.angle_alpha   90.00
_cell.angle_beta   90.00
_cell.angle_gamma   90.00
#
_symmetry.space_group_name_H-M   'P 1'
#
loop_
_entity.id
_entity.type
_entity.pdbx_description
1 polymer ?
#
loop_
_entity_poly.entity_id
_entity_poly.type
_entity_poly.pdbx_seq_one_letter_code
_entity_poly.pdbx_strand_id
1 'polypeptide(L)'
;MPGPPPSQLDAERRVAALGYEVDDPGTYHPEYTLHVLVGSAGDGHPVPHHEWAFFFAGDGVLLGEDVRLPSASVIILGQGPATAALAYEIYAAGDPDCCPSLGKAAVRYRLSPEWRLLRLDPLPSRAARRACCPAGATPAVAPIPKGSRRQ
;
A
#
# COMPACT_ATOMS: atom_id res chain seq x y z
N MET A 1 16.22 26.82 -4.98
CA MET A 1 15.73 25.62 -4.28
C MET A 1 16.91 24.68 -4.14
N PRO A 2 17.24 24.18 -2.95
CA PRO A 2 18.17 23.05 -2.86
C PRO A 2 17.58 21.90 -3.70
N GLY A 3 18.42 21.23 -4.49
CA GLY A 3 18.01 20.05 -5.25
C GLY A 3 17.57 18.91 -4.33
N PRO A 4 16.97 17.85 -4.87
CA PRO A 4 16.59 16.69 -4.06
C PRO A 4 17.84 16.15 -3.33
N PRO A 5 17.70 15.79 -2.04
CA PRO A 5 18.80 15.21 -1.29
C PRO A 5 19.25 13.90 -1.96
N PRO A 6 20.53 13.53 -1.87
CA PRO A 6 21.04 12.32 -2.50
C PRO A 6 20.29 11.05 -2.07
N SER A 7 19.84 11.00 -0.81
CA SER A 7 19.04 9.89 -0.28
C SER A 7 17.68 9.73 -0.95
N GLN A 8 17.05 10.83 -1.39
CA GLN A 8 15.81 10.79 -2.17
C GLN A 8 16.06 10.16 -3.55
N LEU A 9 17.13 10.59 -4.24
CA LEU A 9 17.47 10.07 -5.57
C LEU A 9 17.82 8.58 -5.51
N ASP A 10 18.51 8.15 -4.45
CA ASP A 10 18.80 6.73 -4.21
C ASP A 10 17.54 5.92 -3.93
N ALA A 11 16.60 6.46 -3.15
CA ALA A 11 15.31 5.84 -2.88
C ALA A 11 14.48 5.68 -4.17
N GLU A 12 14.37 6.73 -4.98
CA GLU A 12 13.70 6.70 -6.29
C GLU A 12 14.32 5.64 -7.21
N ARG A 13 15.66 5.59 -7.30
CA ARG A 13 16.37 4.56 -8.08
C ARG A 13 16.09 3.16 -7.57
N ARG A 14 15.92 2.99 -6.25
CA ARG A 14 15.57 1.69 -5.65
C ARG A 14 14.17 1.25 -6.07
N VAL A 15 13.21 2.16 -6.05
CA VAL A 15 11.83 1.92 -6.51
C VAL A 15 11.83 1.57 -8.01
N ALA A 16 12.55 2.35 -8.82
CA ALA A 16 12.71 2.08 -10.25
C ALA A 16 13.39 0.73 -10.54
N ALA A 17 14.39 0.34 -9.74
CA ALA A 17 15.06 -0.96 -9.87
C ALA A 17 14.13 -2.15 -9.54
N LEU A 18 13.06 -1.92 -8.78
CA LEU A 18 12.01 -2.90 -8.52
C LEU A 18 10.93 -2.92 -9.61
N GLY A 19 10.99 -2.00 -10.59
CA GLY A 19 10.06 -1.90 -11.70
C GLY A 19 8.82 -1.02 -11.43
N TYR A 20 8.90 -0.14 -10.43
CA TYR A 20 7.83 0.82 -10.11
C TYR A 20 8.30 2.25 -10.42
N GLU A 21 7.36 3.12 -10.79
CA GLU A 21 7.60 4.54 -10.99
C GLU A 21 7.13 5.30 -9.75
N VAL A 22 7.93 6.23 -9.23
CA VAL A 22 7.54 7.01 -8.05
C VAL A 22 6.49 8.04 -8.45
N ASP A 23 5.32 7.99 -7.83
CA ASP A 23 4.19 8.84 -8.19
C ASP A 23 4.41 10.28 -7.71
N ASP A 24 4.80 10.44 -6.44
CA ASP A 24 5.12 11.74 -5.85
C ASP A 24 6.41 11.68 -5.02
N PRO A 25 7.55 12.11 -5.58
CA PRO A 25 8.83 12.13 -4.86
C PRO A 25 8.88 13.20 -3.76
N GLY A 26 7.94 14.16 -3.75
CA GLY A 26 7.81 15.18 -2.71
C GLY A 26 7.35 14.63 -1.36
N THR A 27 6.83 13.41 -1.34
CA THR A 27 6.53 12.67 -0.11
C THR A 27 7.76 12.13 0.62
N TYR A 28 8.95 12.25 0.02
CA TYR A 28 10.22 11.97 0.68
C TYR A 28 10.63 13.17 1.55
N HIS A 29 10.44 13.05 2.86
CA HIS A 29 10.82 14.08 3.83
C HIS A 29 12.20 13.81 4.44
N PRO A 30 13.32 14.32 3.88
CA PRO A 30 14.68 14.04 4.39
C PRO A 30 14.91 14.46 5.85
N GLU A 31 14.08 15.35 6.39
CA GLU A 31 14.11 15.80 7.78
C GLU A 31 13.63 14.73 8.79
N TYR A 32 12.94 13.70 8.32
CA TYR A 32 12.43 12.62 9.17
C TYR A 32 13.37 11.41 9.15
N THR A 33 13.25 10.53 10.14
CA THR A 33 14.01 9.26 10.16
C THR A 33 13.29 8.18 9.36
N LEU A 34 11.97 8.29 9.20
CA LEU A 34 11.15 7.43 8.35
C LEU A 34 10.66 8.23 7.15
N HIS A 35 10.92 7.71 5.95
CA HIS A 35 10.47 8.27 4.69
C HIS A 35 9.56 7.26 3.99
N VAL A 36 8.55 7.75 3.27
CA VAL A 36 7.67 6.89 2.48
C VAL A 36 7.59 7.43 1.06
N LEU A 37 7.71 6.54 0.10
CA LEU A 37 7.44 6.81 -1.31
C LEU A 37 6.35 5.87 -1.80
N VAL A 38 5.41 6.39 -2.57
CA VAL A 38 4.44 5.57 -3.29
C VAL A 38 4.96 5.35 -4.71
N GLY A 39 5.11 4.08 -5.09
CA GLY A 39 5.43 3.68 -6.45
C GLY A 39 4.22 3.06 -7.13
N SER A 40 3.90 3.51 -8.33
CA SER A 40 2.88 2.94 -9.20
C SER A 40 3.52 1.98 -10.20
N ALA A 41 2.88 0.82 -10.40
CA ALA A 41 3.31 -0.16 -11.38
C ALA A 41 2.97 0.35 -12.79
N GLY A 42 3.99 0.57 -13.62
CA GLY A 42 3.80 0.99 -15.01
C GLY A 42 3.19 -0.13 -15.89
N ASP A 43 2.84 0.21 -17.13
CA ASP A 43 2.13 -0.66 -18.10
C ASP A 43 2.84 -2.00 -18.40
N GLY A 44 4.12 -2.13 -18.05
CA GLY A 44 4.91 -3.36 -18.20
C GLY A 44 4.75 -4.40 -17.07
N HIS A 45 4.00 -4.08 -16.00
CA HIS A 45 3.80 -4.98 -14.87
C HIS A 45 2.64 -5.98 -15.14
N PRO A 46 2.75 -7.26 -14.74
CA PRO A 46 1.70 -8.27 -14.97
C PRO A 46 0.37 -7.97 -14.28
N VAL A 47 0.31 -6.93 -13.44
CA VAL A 47 -0.89 -6.48 -12.77
C VAL A 47 -1.02 -4.96 -12.96
N PRO A 48 -1.92 -4.49 -13.84
CA PRO A 48 -2.08 -3.06 -14.13
C PRO A 48 -2.74 -2.32 -12.96
N HIS A 49 -2.43 -1.03 -12.78
CA HIS A 49 -3.02 -0.15 -11.75
C HIS A 49 -2.76 -0.60 -10.30
N HIS A 50 -1.49 -0.77 -9.96
CA HIS A 50 -1.06 -1.26 -8.66
C HIS A 50 -0.06 -0.32 -8.01
N GLU A 51 -0.44 0.28 -6.89
CA GLU A 51 0.39 1.16 -6.09
C GLU A 51 0.99 0.41 -4.89
N TRP A 52 2.23 0.77 -4.55
CA TRP A 52 3.00 0.22 -3.46
C TRP A 52 3.67 1.33 -2.66
N ALA A 53 3.48 1.32 -1.34
CA ALA A 53 4.27 2.17 -0.46
C ALA A 53 5.57 1.49 -0.04
N PHE A 54 6.68 2.17 -0.32
CA PHE A 54 8.04 1.79 0.05
C PHE A 54 8.50 2.63 1.23
N PHE A 55 8.92 1.96 2.29
CA PHE A 55 9.43 2.61 3.49
C PHE A 55 10.94 2.64 3.49
N PHE A 56 11.50 3.83 3.68
CA PHE A 56 12.92 4.07 3.79
C PHE A 56 13.25 4.67 5.16
N ALA A 57 14.48 4.48 5.63
CA ALA A 57 14.96 5.16 6.83
C ALA A 57 16.41 5.62 6.70
N GLY A 58 16.73 6.69 7.43
CA GLY A 58 18.05 7.32 7.42
C GLY A 58 18.42 7.80 6.01
N ASP A 59 19.59 7.38 5.51
CA ASP A 59 20.11 7.80 4.21
C ASP A 59 19.51 7.05 3.01
N GLY A 60 18.20 6.75 3.03
CA GLY A 60 17.52 6.05 1.94
C GLY A 60 17.63 4.51 2.03
N VAL A 61 17.84 3.96 3.22
CA VAL A 61 17.86 2.50 3.43
C VAL A 61 16.44 1.96 3.33
N LEU A 62 16.19 1.09 2.34
CA LEU A 62 14.91 0.41 2.19
C LEU A 62 14.68 -0.54 3.38
N LEU A 63 13.70 -0.20 4.22
CA LEU A 63 13.27 -1.05 5.34
C LEU A 63 12.35 -2.17 4.86
N GLY A 64 11.61 -1.90 3.79
CA GLY A 64 10.73 -2.85 3.15
C GLY A 64 9.48 -2.18 2.60
N GLU A 65 8.58 -3.03 2.15
CA GLU A 65 7.28 -2.65 1.63
C GLU A 65 6.25 -2.73 2.74
N ASP A 66 5.30 -1.80 2.68
CA ASP A 66 4.09 -1.75 3.48
C ASP A 66 3.33 -3.10 3.56
N VAL A 67 3.14 -3.68 2.37
CA VAL A 67 2.28 -4.83 2.14
C VAL A 67 2.98 -5.79 1.22
N ARG A 68 2.88 -7.10 1.49
CA ARG A 68 3.41 -8.14 0.60
C ARG A 68 2.74 -8.19 -0.79
N LEU A 69 1.67 -7.43 -0.99
CA LEU A 69 0.83 -7.46 -2.18
C LEU A 69 0.37 -6.04 -2.49
N PRO A 70 0.32 -5.68 -3.78
CA PRO A 70 0.04 -4.31 -4.20
C PRO A 70 -1.42 -3.93 -3.93
N SER A 71 -1.67 -2.64 -3.67
CA SER A 71 -3.01 -2.09 -3.47
C SER A 71 -3.44 -1.30 -4.71
N ALA A 72 -4.75 -1.11 -4.91
CA ALA A 72 -5.25 -0.32 -6.04
C ALA A 72 -4.95 1.17 -5.88
N SER A 73 -5.13 1.70 -4.66
CA SER A 73 -4.73 3.07 -4.33
C SER A 73 -4.17 3.18 -2.91
N VAL A 74 -3.05 3.88 -2.76
CA VAL A 74 -2.33 4.13 -1.51
C VAL A 74 -2.09 5.63 -1.36
N ILE A 75 -2.71 6.21 -0.34
CA ILE A 75 -2.64 7.65 -0.07
C ILE A 75 -1.84 7.88 1.21
N ILE A 76 -0.84 8.74 1.18
CA ILE A 76 -0.13 9.16 2.39
C ILE A 76 -1.01 10.19 3.12
N LEU A 77 -1.55 9.82 4.27
CA LEU A 77 -2.34 10.72 5.13
C LEU A 77 -1.45 11.64 5.95
N GLY A 78 -0.26 11.18 6.29
CA GLY A 78 0.69 11.97 7.06
C GLY A 78 1.93 11.18 7.40
N GLN A 79 3.02 11.90 7.60
CA GLN A 79 4.30 11.36 8.03
C GLN A 79 4.81 12.17 9.21
N GLY A 80 5.69 11.56 9.98
CA GLY A 80 6.39 12.19 11.10
C GLY A 80 7.76 11.54 11.28
N PRO A 81 8.52 11.96 12.30
CA PRO A 81 9.93 11.60 12.44
C PRO A 81 10.19 10.09 12.43
N ALA A 82 9.28 9.31 13.02
CA ALA A 82 9.38 7.86 13.10
C ALA A 82 8.01 7.18 12.91
N THR A 83 7.06 7.86 12.26
CA THR A 83 5.70 7.35 12.07
C THR A 83 5.16 7.75 10.72
N ALA A 84 4.37 6.89 10.10
CA ALA A 84 3.69 7.19 8.84
C ALA A 84 2.25 6.67 8.90
N ALA A 85 1.34 7.39 8.29
CA ALA A 85 -0.06 7.01 8.17
C ALA A 85 -0.40 6.90 6.68
N LEU A 86 -0.83 5.71 6.28
CA LEU A 86 -1.27 5.41 4.92
C LEU A 86 -2.76 5.12 4.91
N ALA A 87 -3.48 5.56 3.90
CA ALA A 87 -4.85 5.18 3.62
C ALA A 87 -4.90 4.30 2.39
N TYR A 88 -5.64 3.20 2.49
CA TYR A 88 -5.95 2.33 1.35
C TYR A 88 -7.41 2.49 1.02
N GLU A 89 -7.71 2.63 -0.27
CA GLU A 89 -9.09 2.57 -0.73
C GLU A 89 -9.60 1.13 -0.71
N ILE A 90 -10.84 0.97 -0.25
CA ILE A 90 -11.47 -0.31 0.01
C ILE A 90 -12.65 -0.49 -0.95
N TYR A 91 -12.56 -1.55 -1.72
CA TYR A 91 -13.49 -1.99 -2.74
C TYR A 91 -14.36 -3.11 -2.17
N ALA A 92 -15.67 -3.02 -2.35
CA ALA A 92 -16.58 -4.14 -2.19
C ALA A 92 -16.40 -5.14 -3.35
N ALA A 93 -16.90 -6.36 -3.14
CA ALA A 93 -16.94 -7.35 -4.20
C ALA A 93 -17.84 -6.84 -5.35
N GLY A 94 -17.24 -6.59 -6.52
CA GLY A 94 -17.93 -6.07 -7.70
C GLY A 94 -17.82 -4.56 -7.91
N ASP A 95 -17.08 -3.84 -7.05
CA ASP A 95 -16.77 -2.43 -7.33
C ASP A 95 -15.86 -2.30 -8.56
N PRO A 96 -16.14 -1.33 -9.46
CA PRO A 96 -15.25 -1.01 -10.56
C PRO A 96 -13.99 -0.30 -10.05
N ASP A 97 -12.87 -0.39 -10.78
CA ASP A 97 -11.59 0.15 -10.31
C ASP A 97 -11.60 1.65 -9.99
N CYS A 98 -12.48 2.40 -10.64
CA CYS A 98 -12.62 3.84 -10.44
C CYS A 98 -13.53 4.26 -9.26
N CYS A 99 -14.27 3.33 -8.63
CA CYS A 99 -15.27 3.68 -7.61
C CYS A 99 -15.27 2.71 -6.42
N PRO A 100 -14.39 2.90 -5.44
CA PRO A 100 -14.45 2.18 -4.17
C PRO A 100 -15.69 2.58 -3.35
N SER A 101 -16.49 1.61 -2.90
CA SER A 101 -17.72 1.83 -2.13
C SER A 101 -17.55 1.65 -0.61
N LEU A 102 -16.49 0.97 -0.15
CA LEU A 102 -16.23 0.72 1.27
C LEU A 102 -15.36 1.80 1.93
N GLY A 103 -15.03 2.86 1.18
CA GLY A 103 -14.28 4.01 1.69
C GLY A 103 -12.79 3.74 1.82
N LYS A 104 -12.15 4.28 2.87
CA LYS A 104 -10.70 4.22 3.06
C LYS A 104 -10.36 3.65 4.43
N ALA A 105 -9.38 2.77 4.49
CA ALA A 105 -8.82 2.27 5.75
C ALA A 105 -7.46 2.92 5.99
N ALA A 106 -7.34 3.62 7.11
CA ALA A 106 -6.07 4.18 7.55
C ALA A 106 -5.26 3.14 8.33
N VAL A 107 -3.99 2.96 7.98
CA VAL A 107 -3.03 2.13 8.70
C VAL A 107 -1.84 2.98 9.09
N ARG A 108 -1.52 2.98 10.39
CA ARG A 108 -0.34 3.64 10.90
C ARG A 108 0.83 2.66 11.03
N TYR A 109 1.98 3.16 10.66
CA TYR A 109 3.28 2.53 10.75
C TYR A 109 4.16 3.34 11.68
N ARG A 110 5.03 2.64 12.40
CA ARG A 110 6.00 3.24 13.30
C ARG A 110 7.34 2.58 13.09
N LEU A 111 8.37 3.39 12.95
CA LEU A 111 9.75 2.93 12.99
C LEU A 111 10.14 2.62 14.43
N SER A 112 10.55 1.39 14.66
CA SER A 112 11.15 0.95 15.93
C SER A 112 12.61 1.39 16.02
N PRO A 113 13.15 1.54 17.24
CA PRO A 113 14.57 1.87 17.43
C PRO A 113 15.52 0.81 16.86
N GLU A 114 15.05 -0.42 16.61
CA GLU A 114 15.80 -1.47 15.92
C GLU A 114 15.76 -1.35 14.38
N TRP A 115 15.36 -0.19 13.85
CA TRP A 115 15.22 0.08 12.41
C TRP A 115 14.26 -0.91 11.73
N ARG A 116 13.18 -1.28 12.42
CA ARG A 116 12.12 -2.13 11.87
C ARG A 116 10.80 -1.38 11.78
N LEU A 117 10.08 -1.61 10.69
CA LEU A 117 8.73 -1.09 10.51
C LEU A 117 7.74 -1.91 11.35
N LEU A 118 7.09 -1.26 12.32
CA LEU A 118 6.01 -1.81 13.11
C LEU A 118 4.67 -1.27 12.61
N ARG A 119 3.78 -2.18 12.21
CA ARG A 119 2.42 -1.83 11.85
C ARG A 119 1.55 -1.74 13.11
N LEU A 120 0.93 -0.59 13.35
CA LEU A 120 0.10 -0.33 14.52
C LEU A 120 -1.36 -0.72 14.31
N ASP A 121 -1.87 -0.59 13.09
CA ASP A 121 -3.28 -0.87 12.77
C ASP A 121 -3.41 -2.14 11.91
N PRO A 122 -4.56 -2.86 11.97
CA PRO A 122 -4.79 -4.01 11.12
C PRO A 122 -4.88 -3.59 9.65
N LEU A 123 -4.15 -4.31 8.80
CA LEU A 123 -4.27 -4.13 7.36
C LEU A 123 -5.61 -4.70 6.89
N PRO A 124 -6.43 -3.93 6.15
CA PRO A 124 -7.64 -4.46 5.55
C PRO A 124 -7.35 -5.66 4.63
N SER A 125 -8.36 -6.52 4.51
CA SER A 125 -8.25 -7.78 3.78
C SER A 125 -7.84 -7.56 2.33
N ARG A 126 -7.04 -8.47 1.79
CA ARG A 126 -6.48 -8.38 0.44
C ARG A 126 -7.54 -8.20 -0.64
N ALA A 127 -8.66 -8.92 -0.51
CA ALA A 127 -9.75 -8.86 -1.46
C ALA A 127 -10.37 -7.46 -1.54
N ALA A 128 -10.38 -6.73 -0.43
CA ALA A 128 -10.97 -5.42 -0.36
C ALA A 128 -10.02 -4.30 -0.84
N ARG A 129 -8.69 -4.53 -0.87
CA ARG A 129 -7.71 -3.57 -1.39
C ARG A 129 -7.39 -3.73 -2.88
N ARG A 130 -7.97 -4.75 -3.52
CA ARG A 130 -7.88 -4.95 -4.96
C ARG A 130 -9.12 -4.33 -5.60
N ALA A 131 -8.87 -3.42 -6.53
CA ALA A 131 -9.83 -3.05 -7.53
C ALA A 131 -10.15 -4.29 -8.39
N CYS A 132 -11.42 -4.52 -8.72
CA CYS A 132 -11.81 -5.70 -9.48
C CYS A 132 -11.57 -5.46 -10.98
N CYS A 133 -10.89 -6.32 -11.74
CA CYS A 133 -11.15 -7.77 -11.85
C CYS A 133 -10.00 -8.48 -12.67
N PRO A 134 -9.97 -9.84 -12.81
CA PRO A 134 -10.92 -10.50 -13.70
C PRO A 134 -11.87 -11.41 -12.92
N ALA A 135 -13.13 -11.40 -13.33
CA ALA A 135 -14.14 -12.36 -12.92
C ALA A 135 -13.58 -13.79 -13.00
N GLY A 136 -13.60 -14.52 -11.89
CA GLY A 136 -13.11 -15.90 -11.86
C GLY A 136 -13.21 -16.65 -10.53
N ALA A 137 -13.38 -15.96 -9.40
CA ALA A 137 -13.71 -16.62 -8.15
C ALA A 137 -15.19 -16.42 -7.86
N THR A 138 -16.01 -17.35 -8.34
CA THR A 138 -17.38 -17.55 -7.86
C THR A 138 -17.34 -17.43 -6.34
N PRO A 139 -18.19 -16.62 -5.69
CA PRO A 139 -18.38 -16.77 -4.25
C PRO A 139 -19.00 -18.14 -4.06
N ALA A 140 -18.19 -19.12 -3.65
CA ALA A 140 -18.69 -20.31 -2.99
C ALA A 140 -19.26 -19.85 -1.64
N VAL A 141 -20.40 -19.18 -1.69
CA VAL A 141 -21.34 -19.12 -0.58
C VAL A 141 -21.74 -20.58 -0.39
N ALA A 142 -21.08 -21.24 0.55
CA ALA A 142 -21.58 -22.51 1.04
C ALA A 142 -22.98 -22.21 1.62
N PRO A 143 -24.06 -22.84 1.13
CA PRO A 143 -25.31 -22.76 1.83
C PRO A 143 -25.09 -23.37 3.21
N ILE A 144 -25.30 -22.57 4.26
CA ILE A 144 -25.41 -23.05 5.63
C ILE A 144 -26.41 -24.22 5.59
N PRO A 145 -26.01 -25.47 5.92
CA PRO A 145 -26.97 -26.56 5.99
C PRO A 145 -27.88 -26.26 7.18
N LYS A 146 -29.08 -25.74 6.91
CA LYS A 146 -30.17 -25.74 7.90
C LYS A 146 -30.54 -27.19 8.15
N GLY A 147 -29.96 -27.74 9.21
CA GLY A 147 -30.37 -29.01 9.76
C GLY A 147 -31.85 -28.98 10.14
N SER A 148 -32.52 -30.08 9.77
CA SER A 148 -33.57 -30.74 10.53
C SER A 148 -34.85 -29.95 10.88
N ARG A 149 -35.93 -30.29 10.17
CA ARG A 149 -37.15 -30.79 10.82
C ARG A 149 -37.95 -31.66 9.85
N ARG A 150 -37.79 -32.97 10.01
CA ARG A 150 -38.88 -33.92 9.78
C ARG A 150 -39.93 -33.68 10.88
N GLN A 151 -41.20 -33.76 10.49
CA GLN A 151 -42.39 -34.25 11.19
C GLN A 151 -43.59 -33.44 10.72
#